data_AF-A0A962F3U1-F1
#
_entry.id   AF-A0A962F3U1-F1
#
_cell.length_a   1.000
_cell.length_b   1.000
_cell.length_c   1.000
_cell.angle_alpha   90.00
_cell.angle_beta   90.00
_cell.angle_gamma   90.00
#
_symmetry.space_group_name_H-M   'P 1'
#
loop_
_entity.id
_entity.type
_entity.pdbx_description
1 polymer ?
#
loop_
_entity_poly.entity_id
_entity_poly.type
_entity_poly.pdbx_seq_one_letter_code
_entity_poly.pdbx_strand_id
1 'polypeptide(L)'
;MNKEQKTILQLYAVFSAGILMNFIPSAVVQVFALCLLVVVLFAAYIYKAKAKLDSLMYNHTTYLIGTIWASSILLFIGMVIATFWVYEKGDHALIETIITGMNDGVMFTEKELAGIFSDYIHQNLTLLITATVSTLGPGLIYMVYRVSKGTARAMKGHRVAKPASWWS
;
A
#
# COMPACT_ATOMS: atom_id res chain seq x y z
N MET A 1 -7.44 1.13 30.45
CA MET A 1 -6.46 0.95 29.35
C MET A 1 -5.11 1.44 29.83
N ASN A 2 -4.05 0.62 29.81
CA ASN A 2 -2.73 1.07 30.25
C ASN A 2 -2.07 1.99 29.19
N LYS A 3 -1.00 2.70 29.58
CA LYS A 3 -0.27 3.63 28.69
C LYS A 3 0.30 2.94 27.43
N GLU A 4 0.93 1.77 27.58
CA GLU A 4 1.44 0.97 26.46
C GLU A 4 0.33 0.59 25.48
N GLN A 5 -0.80 0.11 26.00
CA GLN A 5 -1.94 -0.31 25.20
C GLN A 5 -2.50 0.86 24.38
N LYS A 6 -2.58 2.05 24.97
CA LYS A 6 -2.98 3.28 24.26
C LYS A 6 -2.04 3.59 23.10
N THR A 7 -0.73 3.54 23.34
CA THR A 7 0.28 3.80 22.29
C THR A 7 0.22 2.77 21.17
N ILE A 8 0.04 1.49 21.50
CA ILE A 8 -0.11 0.43 20.49
C ILE A 8 -1.33 0.70 19.60
N LEU A 9 -2.47 1.04 20.20
CA LEU A 9 -3.69 1.35 19.44
C LEU A 9 -3.54 2.60 18.57
N GLN A 10 -2.81 3.62 19.06
CA GLN A 10 -2.48 4.80 18.25
C GLN A 10 -1.62 4.42 17.03
N LEU A 11 -0.62 3.54 17.19
CA LEU A 11 0.18 3.07 16.05
C LEU A 11 -0.68 2.35 15.01
N TYR A 12 -1.58 1.44 15.42
CA TYR A 12 -2.51 0.80 14.50
C TYR A 12 -3.48 1.79 13.85
N ALA A 13 -4.01 2.75 14.60
CA ALA A 13 -4.95 3.74 14.07
C ALA A 13 -4.29 4.63 13.00
N VAL A 14 -3.08 5.13 13.27
CA VAL A 14 -2.33 5.96 12.32
C VAL A 14 -1.92 5.13 11.10
N PHE A 15 -1.52 3.87 11.28
CA PHE A 15 -1.23 2.97 10.16
C PHE A 15 -2.46 2.77 9.26
N SER A 16 -3.60 2.41 9.85
CA SER A 16 -4.87 2.22 9.13
C SER A 16 -5.31 3.50 8.41
N ALA A 17 -5.18 4.66 9.05
CA ALA A 17 -5.49 5.94 8.41
C ALA A 17 -4.59 6.19 7.20
N GLY A 18 -3.27 5.95 7.32
CA GLY A 18 -2.33 6.06 6.20
C GLY A 18 -2.68 5.12 5.05
N ILE A 19 -3.09 3.87 5.33
CA ILE A 19 -3.56 2.94 4.30
C ILE A 19 -4.80 3.48 3.60
N LEU A 20 -5.82 3.91 4.36
CA LEU A 20 -7.08 4.39 3.78
C LEU A 20 -6.88 5.63 2.90
N MET A 21 -5.96 6.52 3.29
CA MET A 21 -5.63 7.71 2.50
C MET A 21 -5.01 7.38 1.14
N ASN A 22 -4.35 6.23 0.97
CA ASN A 22 -3.80 5.82 -0.32
C ASN A 22 -4.88 5.52 -1.38
N PHE A 23 -6.13 5.27 -0.96
CA PHE A 23 -7.25 5.04 -1.87
C PHE A 23 -7.93 6.33 -2.34
N ILE A 24 -7.51 7.50 -1.83
CA ILE A 24 -8.01 8.80 -2.29
C ILE A 24 -7.25 9.15 -3.59
N PRO A 25 -7.94 9.42 -4.72
CA PRO A 25 -7.31 9.74 -6.00
C PRO A 25 -6.80 11.18 -6.03
N SER A 26 -5.83 11.48 -5.17
CA SER A 26 -5.15 12.77 -5.10
C SER A 26 -3.67 12.54 -4.79
N ALA A 27 -2.80 12.97 -5.71
CA ALA A 27 -1.35 12.81 -5.57
C ALA A 27 -0.83 13.42 -4.26
N VAL A 28 -1.35 14.59 -3.87
CA VAL A 28 -0.97 15.26 -2.61
C VAL A 28 -1.35 14.41 -1.40
N VAL A 29 -2.55 13.84 -1.40
CA VAL A 29 -3.03 12.98 -0.30
C VAL A 29 -2.23 11.69 -0.23
N GLN A 30 -1.88 11.10 -1.37
CA GLN A 30 -1.08 9.87 -1.44
C GLN A 30 0.36 10.09 -0.94
N VAL A 31 1.00 11.21 -1.32
CA VAL A 31 2.33 11.57 -0.79
C VAL A 31 2.28 11.75 0.73
N PHE A 32 1.25 12.45 1.23
CA PHE A 32 1.07 12.61 2.68
C PHE A 32 0.82 11.25 3.37
N ALA A 33 0.01 10.38 2.76
CA ALA A 33 -0.25 9.03 3.26
C ALA A 33 1.04 8.21 3.36
N LEU A 34 1.90 8.27 2.35
CA LEU A 34 3.21 7.62 2.35
C LEU A 34 4.10 8.14 3.50
N CYS A 35 4.17 9.46 3.67
CA CYS A 35 4.90 10.07 4.80
C CYS A 35 4.37 9.56 6.14
N LEU A 36 3.05 9.45 6.30
CA LEU A 36 2.42 8.95 7.52
C LEU A 36 2.79 7.48 7.79
N LEU A 37 2.78 6.63 6.77
CA LEU A 37 3.19 5.22 6.89
C LEU A 37 4.66 5.09 7.29
N VAL A 38 5.54 5.93 6.71
CA VAL A 38 6.97 5.99 7.08
C VAL A 38 7.14 6.41 8.53
N VAL A 39 6.43 7.45 8.99
CA VAL A 39 6.47 7.90 10.39
C VAL A 39 6.02 6.79 11.34
N VAL A 40 4.95 6.06 11.02
CA VAL A 40 4.48 4.93 11.83
C VAL A 40 5.52 3.81 11.90
N LEU A 41 6.17 3.49 10.78
CA LEU A 41 7.22 2.48 10.75
C LEU A 41 8.39 2.88 11.66
N PHE A 42 8.88 4.12 11.54
CA PHE A 42 9.94 4.65 12.42
C PHE A 42 9.52 4.63 13.89
N ALA A 43 8.31 5.11 14.20
CA ALA A 43 7.79 5.10 15.55
C ALA A 43 7.73 3.66 16.11
N ALA A 44 7.26 2.69 15.33
CA ALA A 44 7.21 1.29 15.72
C ALA A 44 8.62 0.74 16.04
N TYR A 45 9.65 1.07 15.24
CA TYR A 45 11.03 0.69 15.54
C TYR A 45 11.57 1.33 16.81
N ILE A 46 11.30 2.63 17.03
CA ILE A 46 11.72 3.35 18.25
C ILE A 46 11.05 2.74 19.48
N TYR A 47 9.75 2.47 19.44
CA TYR A 47 9.02 1.85 20.55
C TYR A 47 9.47 0.41 20.80
N LYS A 48 9.74 -0.36 19.74
CA LYS A 48 10.33 -1.71 19.86
C LYS A 48 11.67 -1.67 20.58
N ALA A 49 12.56 -0.75 20.20
CA ALA A 49 13.90 -0.62 20.79
C ALA A 49 13.87 -0.22 22.29
N LYS A 50 12.87 0.55 22.71
CA LYS A 50 12.70 0.99 24.11
C LYS A 50 11.94 -0.01 24.99
N ALA A 51 11.28 -1.00 24.40
CA ALA A 51 10.39 -1.91 25.09
C ALA A 51 11.14 -3.15 25.64
N LYS A 52 10.73 -3.64 26.82
CA LYS A 52 11.25 -4.91 27.35
C LYS A 52 10.80 -6.07 26.45
N LEU A 53 11.64 -7.09 26.25
CA LEU A 53 11.37 -8.21 25.34
C LEU A 53 10.01 -8.91 25.61
N ASP A 54 9.62 -9.02 26.88
CA ASP A 54 8.34 -9.63 27.26
C ASP A 54 7.19 -8.63 27.40
N SER A 55 7.38 -7.36 27.04
CA SER A 55 6.30 -6.36 27.14
C SER A 55 5.26 -6.54 26.03
N LEU A 56 4.05 -6.04 26.29
CA LEU A 56 3.00 -5.96 25.28
C LEU A 56 3.43 -5.07 24.11
N MET A 57 4.14 -3.98 24.41
CA MET A 57 4.70 -3.05 23.43
C MET A 57 5.67 -3.75 22.46
N TYR A 58 6.64 -4.51 22.98
CA TYR A 58 7.62 -5.21 22.13
C TYR A 58 6.94 -6.21 21.19
N ASN A 59 5.97 -6.97 21.70
CA ASN A 59 5.23 -7.94 20.93
C ASN A 59 4.43 -7.30 19.77
N HIS A 60 3.64 -6.26 20.06
CA HIS A 60 2.80 -5.61 19.05
C HIS A 60 3.58 -4.77 18.05
N THR A 61 4.64 -4.07 18.48
CA THR A 61 5.50 -3.32 17.55
C THR A 61 6.26 -4.25 16.60
N THR A 62 6.74 -5.40 17.10
CA THR A 62 7.35 -6.44 16.24
C THR A 62 6.34 -6.96 15.22
N TYR A 63 5.11 -7.26 15.65
CA TYR A 63 4.05 -7.73 14.76
C TYR A 63 3.65 -6.67 13.71
N LEU A 64 3.55 -5.40 14.10
CA LEU A 64 3.22 -4.29 13.21
C LEU A 64 4.32 -4.06 12.17
N ILE A 65 5.60 -4.05 12.59
CA ILE A 65 6.75 -3.95 11.67
C ILE A 65 6.72 -5.09 10.64
N GLY A 66 6.54 -6.33 11.10
CA GLY A 66 6.43 -7.49 10.21
C GLY A 66 5.25 -7.39 9.25
N THR A 67 4.12 -6.83 9.71
CA THR A 67 2.94 -6.58 8.87
C THR A 67 3.23 -5.54 7.80
N ILE A 68 3.87 -4.41 8.16
CA ILE A 68 4.26 -3.36 7.20
C ILE A 68 5.14 -3.96 6.11
N TRP A 69 6.24 -4.63 6.46
CA TRP A 69 7.18 -5.18 5.48
C TRP A 69 6.57 -6.28 4.61
N ALA A 70 5.86 -7.24 5.21
CA ALA A 70 5.26 -8.33 4.44
C ALA A 70 4.20 -7.81 3.47
N SER A 71 3.33 -6.89 3.92
CA SER A 71 2.34 -6.26 3.06
C SER A 71 2.98 -5.40 1.96
N SER A 72 4.00 -4.61 2.27
CA SER A 72 4.73 -3.82 1.27
C SER A 72 5.36 -4.68 0.19
N ILE A 73 5.98 -5.81 0.55
CA ILE A 73 6.58 -6.74 -0.41
C ILE A 73 5.50 -7.39 -1.29
N LEU A 74 4.39 -7.87 -0.71
CA LEU A 74 3.29 -8.47 -1.46
C LEU A 74 2.67 -7.47 -2.46
N LEU A 75 2.44 -6.23 -2.02
CA LEU A 75 1.91 -5.17 -2.88
C LEU A 75 2.91 -4.77 -3.96
N PHE A 76 4.21 -4.71 -3.65
CA PHE A 76 5.25 -4.42 -4.65
C PHE A 76 5.31 -5.51 -5.73
N ILE A 77 5.31 -6.79 -5.33
CA ILE A 77 5.29 -7.91 -6.28
C ILE A 77 4.02 -7.85 -7.13
N GLY A 78 2.85 -7.64 -6.52
CA GLY A 78 1.59 -7.51 -7.24
C GLY A 78 1.60 -6.34 -8.23
N MET A 79 2.21 -5.21 -7.86
CA MET A 79 2.36 -4.05 -8.75
C MET A 79 3.22 -4.39 -9.96
N VAL A 80 4.38 -5.04 -9.78
CA VAL A 80 5.24 -5.47 -10.90
C VAL A 80 4.48 -6.41 -11.84
N ILE A 81 3.74 -7.38 -11.30
CA ILE A 81 2.93 -8.32 -12.10
C ILE A 81 1.81 -7.57 -12.84
N ALA A 82 1.10 -6.64 -12.18
CA ALA A 82 0.06 -5.84 -12.82
C ALA A 82 0.62 -5.00 -13.97
N THR A 83 1.75 -4.32 -13.75
CA THR A 83 2.42 -3.52 -14.78
C THR A 83 2.81 -4.37 -15.97
N PHE A 84 3.44 -5.53 -15.73
CA PHE A 84 3.80 -6.44 -16.82
C PHE A 84 2.57 -6.97 -17.56
N TRP A 85 1.49 -7.31 -16.85
CA TRP A 85 0.26 -7.78 -17.47
C TRP A 85 -0.40 -6.69 -18.33
N VAL A 86 -0.52 -5.47 -17.82
CA VAL A 86 -1.05 -4.33 -18.59
C VAL A 86 -0.17 -4.03 -19.80
N TYR A 87 1.16 -4.13 -19.65
CA TYR A 87 2.08 -3.96 -20.76
C TYR A 87 1.87 -5.01 -21.87
N GLU A 88 1.70 -6.28 -21.53
CA GLU A 88 1.53 -7.35 -22.52
C GLU A 88 0.14 -7.42 -23.16
N LYS A 89 -0.90 -6.92 -22.47
CA LYS A 89 -2.31 -7.07 -22.88
C LYS A 89 -3.03 -5.77 -23.19
N GLY A 90 -2.41 -4.63 -22.91
CA GLY A 90 -2.97 -3.32 -23.17
C GLY A 90 -3.04 -3.02 -24.66
N ASP A 91 -4.09 -2.32 -25.08
CA ASP A 91 -4.14 -1.71 -26.41
C ASP A 91 -3.27 -0.45 -26.40
N HIS A 92 -2.11 -0.52 -27.06
CA HIS A 92 -1.14 0.56 -27.14
C HIS A 92 -1.26 1.43 -28.38
N ALA A 93 -2.29 1.22 -29.23
CA ALA A 93 -2.43 1.94 -30.50
C ALA A 93 -2.43 3.48 -30.31
N LEU A 94 -3.05 3.96 -29.23
CA LEU A 94 -3.06 5.38 -28.88
C LEU A 94 -1.66 5.92 -28.51
N ILE A 95 -0.86 5.12 -27.81
CA ILE A 95 0.52 5.48 -27.44
C ILE A 95 1.42 5.43 -28.67
N GLU A 96 1.27 4.43 -29.53
CA GLU A 96 1.98 4.32 -30.81
C GLU A 96 1.69 5.49 -31.74
N THR A 97 0.44 5.99 -31.73
CA THR A 97 0.05 7.19 -32.50
C THR A 97 0.81 8.42 -32.03
N ILE A 98 0.97 8.61 -30.71
CA ILE A 98 1.78 9.71 -30.16
C ILE A 98 3.24 9.55 -30.60
N ILE A 99 3.82 8.36 -30.42
CA ILE A 99 5.23 8.10 -30.76
C ILE A 99 5.49 8.37 -32.23
N THR A 100 4.64 7.86 -33.11
CA THR A 100 4.75 8.04 -34.56
C THR A 100 4.59 9.52 -34.93
N GLY A 101 3.57 10.20 -34.41
CA GLY A 101 3.36 11.62 -34.65
C GLY A 101 4.56 12.48 -34.20
N MET A 102 5.14 12.19 -33.03
CA MET A 102 6.33 12.91 -32.57
C MET A 102 7.56 12.65 -33.45
N ASN A 103 7.74 11.42 -33.94
CA ASN A 103 8.81 11.10 -34.89
C ASN A 103 8.63 11.82 -36.24
N ASP A 104 7.38 12.07 -36.64
CA ASP A 104 7.02 12.81 -37.85
C ASP A 104 7.02 14.34 -37.65
N GLY A 105 7.39 14.83 -36.46
CA GLY A 105 7.50 16.26 -36.14
C GLY A 105 6.19 16.91 -35.67
N VAL A 106 5.15 16.13 -35.36
CA VAL A 106 3.91 16.63 -34.74
C VAL A 106 4.19 17.03 -33.29
N MET A 107 3.81 18.25 -32.94
CA MET A 107 3.88 18.76 -31.57
C MET A 107 2.52 18.67 -30.92
N PHE A 108 2.37 17.75 -29.95
CA PHE A 108 1.15 17.63 -29.16
C PHE A 108 1.14 18.66 -28.04
N THR A 109 0.00 19.32 -27.86
CA THR A 109 -0.27 20.17 -26.69
C THR A 109 -0.54 19.31 -25.45
N GLU A 110 -0.36 19.89 -24.27
CA GLU A 110 -0.66 19.21 -22.99
C GLU A 110 -2.12 18.72 -22.92
N LYS A 111 -3.05 19.49 -23.49
CA LYS A 111 -4.47 19.13 -23.54
C LYS A 111 -4.73 17.91 -24.43
N GLU A 112 -4.07 17.82 -25.57
CA GLU A 112 -4.18 16.67 -26.47
C GLU A 112 -3.60 15.41 -25.83
N LEU A 113 -2.42 15.52 -25.21
CA LEU A 113 -1.82 14.41 -24.47
C LEU A 113 -2.74 13.93 -23.34
N ALA A 114 -3.30 14.86 -22.55
CA ALA A 114 -4.23 14.51 -21.48
C ALA A 114 -5.49 13.80 -22.01
N GLY A 115 -6.01 14.23 -23.16
CA GLY A 115 -7.12 13.56 -23.85
C GLY A 115 -6.77 12.14 -24.27
N ILE A 116 -5.64 11.95 -24.97
CA ILE A 116 -5.19 10.64 -25.44
C ILE A 116 -4.92 9.70 -24.25
N PHE A 117 -4.31 10.18 -23.17
CA PHE A 117 -4.13 9.38 -21.95
C PHE A 117 -5.46 8.99 -21.30
N SER A 118 -6.43 9.92 -21.24
CA SER A 118 -7.78 9.61 -20.74
C SER A 118 -8.44 8.51 -21.58
N ASP A 119 -8.33 8.59 -22.90
CA ASP A 119 -8.89 7.59 -23.81
C ASP A 119 -8.19 6.24 -23.67
N TYR A 120 -6.86 6.23 -23.54
CA TYR A 120 -6.08 5.02 -23.28
C TYR A 120 -6.52 4.33 -21.99
N ILE A 121 -6.69 5.09 -20.90
CA ILE A 121 -7.18 4.56 -19.62
C ILE A 121 -8.61 4.04 -19.77
N HIS A 122 -9.47 4.72 -20.51
CA HIS A 122 -10.85 4.29 -20.73
C HIS A 122 -10.94 2.99 -21.53
N GLN A 123 -10.17 2.88 -22.62
CA GLN A 123 -10.10 1.66 -23.46
C GLN A 123 -9.54 0.47 -22.68
N ASN A 124 -8.56 0.71 -21.80
CA ASN A 124 -7.91 -0.33 -21.01
C ASN A 124 -8.49 -0.49 -19.60
N LEU A 125 -9.60 0.19 -19.26
CA LEU A 125 -10.10 0.27 -17.87
C LEU A 125 -10.37 -1.11 -17.26
N THR A 126 -11.04 -1.99 -18.02
CA THR A 126 -11.34 -3.37 -17.57
C THR A 126 -10.07 -4.16 -17.30
N LEU A 127 -9.04 -4.02 -18.16
CA LEU A 127 -7.74 -4.66 -17.97
C LEU A 127 -7.05 -4.10 -16.73
N LEU A 128 -7.03 -2.77 -16.56
CA LEU A 128 -6.41 -2.11 -15.41
C LEU A 128 -7.05 -2.57 -14.10
N ILE A 129 -8.38 -2.61 -14.03
CA ILE A 129 -9.11 -3.06 -12.83
C ILE A 129 -8.83 -4.53 -12.56
N THR A 130 -8.96 -5.41 -13.57
CA THR A 130 -8.77 -6.85 -13.39
C THR A 130 -7.33 -7.19 -12.99
N ALA A 131 -6.33 -6.62 -13.66
CA ALA A 131 -4.92 -6.79 -13.32
C ALA A 131 -4.64 -6.31 -11.89
N THR A 132 -5.13 -5.14 -11.51
CA THR A 132 -4.93 -4.56 -10.16
C THR A 132 -5.59 -5.42 -9.08
N VAL A 133 -6.86 -5.80 -9.25
CA VAL A 133 -7.60 -6.58 -8.25
C VAL A 133 -7.01 -7.98 -8.09
N SER A 134 -6.67 -8.65 -9.20
CA SER A 134 -6.12 -10.01 -9.17
C SER A 134 -4.73 -10.08 -8.55
N THR A 135 -3.91 -9.04 -8.69
CA THR A 135 -2.51 -9.04 -8.24
C THR A 135 -2.32 -8.36 -6.87
N LEU A 136 -2.94 -7.20 -6.63
CA LEU A 136 -2.84 -6.46 -5.38
C LEU A 136 -3.85 -6.92 -4.33
N GLY A 137 -5.00 -7.45 -4.76
CA GLY A 137 -6.09 -7.88 -3.87
C GLY A 137 -5.64 -8.83 -2.76
N PRO A 138 -4.91 -9.92 -3.04
CA PRO A 138 -4.40 -10.80 -2.00
C PRO A 138 -3.51 -10.10 -0.96
N GLY A 139 -2.64 -9.19 -1.40
CA GLY A 139 -1.78 -8.40 -0.52
C GLY A 139 -2.57 -7.44 0.38
N LEU A 140 -3.60 -6.79 -0.17
CA LEU A 140 -4.51 -5.92 0.58
C LEU A 140 -5.33 -6.71 1.61
N ILE A 141 -5.88 -7.87 1.23
CA ILE A 141 -6.63 -8.75 2.14
C ILE A 141 -5.73 -9.22 3.29
N TYR A 142 -4.51 -9.65 2.99
CA TYR A 142 -3.54 -10.05 4.00
C TYR A 142 -3.22 -8.91 4.98
N MET A 143 -2.99 -7.70 4.46
CA MET A 143 -2.73 -6.50 5.26
C MET A 143 -3.90 -6.18 6.20
N VAL A 144 -5.13 -6.12 5.66
CA VAL A 144 -6.35 -5.83 6.43
C VAL A 144 -6.57 -6.88 7.52
N TYR A 145 -6.39 -8.17 7.19
CA TYR A 145 -6.47 -9.26 8.16
C TYR A 145 -5.48 -9.07 9.32
N ARG A 146 -4.20 -8.84 9.02
CA ARG A 146 -3.14 -8.68 10.03
C ARG A 146 -3.41 -7.48 10.92
N VAL A 147 -3.73 -6.32 10.34
CA VAL A 147 -4.06 -5.09 11.09
C VAL A 147 -5.26 -5.29 11.99
N SER A 148 -6.33 -5.92 11.49
CA SER A 148 -7.55 -6.20 12.26
C SER A 148 -7.27 -7.16 13.41
N LYS A 149 -6.53 -8.25 13.16
CA LYS A 149 -6.12 -9.23 14.17
C LYS A 149 -5.24 -8.59 15.26
N GLY A 150 -4.26 -7.79 14.85
CA GLY A 150 -3.37 -7.04 15.75
C GLY A 150 -4.13 -6.06 16.63
N THR A 151 -4.99 -5.24 16.02
CA THR A 151 -5.83 -4.25 16.73
C THR A 151 -6.77 -4.93 17.72
N ALA A 152 -7.50 -5.97 17.30
CA ALA A 152 -8.43 -6.69 18.18
C ALA A 152 -7.73 -7.33 19.39
N ARG A 153 -6.50 -7.84 19.22
CA ARG A 153 -5.68 -8.37 20.32
C ARG A 153 -5.17 -7.26 21.22
N ALA A 154 -4.71 -6.14 20.65
CA ALA A 154 -4.26 -4.97 21.41
C ALA A 154 -5.39 -4.38 22.27
N MET A 155 -6.62 -4.29 21.76
CA MET A 155 -7.79 -3.82 22.52
C MET A 155 -8.09 -4.70 23.74
N LYS A 156 -7.81 -6.01 23.64
CA LYS A 156 -7.95 -6.96 24.75
C LYS A 156 -6.73 -7.03 25.66
N GLY A 157 -5.66 -6.28 25.37
CA GLY A 157 -4.39 -6.37 26.10
C GLY A 157 -3.64 -7.70 25.88
N HIS A 158 -4.02 -8.47 24.85
CA HIS A 158 -3.45 -9.78 24.57
C HIS A 158 -2.23 -9.66 23.64
N ARG A 159 -1.22 -10.49 23.89
CA ARG A 159 -0.09 -10.68 22.98
C ARG A 159 -0.54 -11.41 21.70
N VAL A 160 0.16 -11.15 20.62
CA VAL A 160 0.06 -11.92 19.37
C VAL A 160 1.04 -13.09 19.43
N ALA A 161 0.56 -14.30 19.12
CA ALA A 161 1.40 -15.48 19.03
C ALA A 161 2.37 -15.35 17.85
N LYS A 162 3.65 -15.67 18.06
CA LYS A 162 4.72 -15.62 17.05
C LYS A 162 4.76 -14.29 16.27
N PRO A 163 5.04 -13.15 16.93
CA PRO A 163 4.96 -11.83 16.30
C PRO A 163 5.93 -11.63 15.12
N ALA A 164 7.03 -12.41 15.10
CA ALA A 164 8.03 -12.36 14.03
C ALA A 164 7.67 -13.22 12.80
N SER A 165 6.71 -14.15 12.92
CA SER A 165 6.34 -15.00 11.77
C SER A 165 5.37 -14.26 10.84
N TRP A 166 5.67 -14.34 9.55
CA TRP A 166 4.84 -13.75 8.50
C TRP A 166 3.58 -14.60 8.26
N TRP A 167 3.68 -15.92 8.51
CA TRP A 167 2.65 -16.94 8.26
C TRP A 167 1.85 -17.36 9.51
N SER A 168 1.73 -16.47 10.50
CA SER A 168 1.14 -16.76 11.83
C SER A 168 -0.34 -17.11 11.85
#